data_AF-A0A9W6PL21-F1
#
_entry.id   AF-A0A9W6PL21-F1
#
_cell.length_a   1.000
_cell.length_b   1.000
_cell.length_c   1.000
_cell.angle_alpha   90.00
_cell.angle_beta   90.00
_cell.angle_gamma   90.00
#
_symmetry.space_group_name_H-M   'P 1'
#
loop_
_entity.id
_entity.type
_entity.pdbx_description
1 polymer ?
#
loop_
_entity_poly.entity_id
_entity_poly.type
_entity_poly.pdbx_seq_one_letter_code
_entity_poly.pdbx_strand_id
1 'polypeptide(L)'
;MKSLDEVRAAFTGLPEYVTMRQVADATGHKFDSVRTNWPRQPDFPPPTSTGRNQLRSRDAVLAWYEEYRASSAGRPGPRNLVDRARTVAALDVHLSGPQLAEVFGVHPSLIGYYASAHGGGADPFPRADGHGLRSWPEVRSWFLRQAGERGGRTSVKAAEAIRIGEMREGAAASDRAMSASAQWIAGQLGVGEATARQILISNSGPRLHRAELGSAVGISFSMVKYFIHTYGPDGDDPFPPADDRGTRDIAAVKAWLARHRGLKEPSQVLAALEGLSDMVTSSQITAAAGISDRVLREWAKQPGFPPVARIGNARLRERDLLTSWYRARHGLSPAPSAGS
;
A
#
# COMPACT_ATOMS: atom_id res chain seq x y z
N MET A 1 3.92 21.21 -34.42
CA MET A 1 4.86 20.09 -34.60
C MET A 1 4.74 19.66 -36.05
N LYS A 2 5.85 19.33 -36.70
CA LYS A 2 5.84 18.87 -38.09
C LYS A 2 5.25 17.45 -38.20
N SER A 3 4.69 17.11 -39.35
CA SER A 3 4.34 15.74 -39.73
C SER A 3 5.59 14.87 -39.89
N LEU A 4 5.46 13.54 -39.87
CA LEU A 4 6.62 12.66 -39.99
C LEU A 4 7.33 12.83 -41.34
N ASP A 5 6.54 13.01 -42.41
CA ASP A 5 7.08 13.17 -43.76
C ASP A 5 7.81 14.51 -43.91
N GLU A 6 7.30 15.59 -43.32
CA GLU A 6 8.02 16.87 -43.23
C GLU A 6 9.34 16.75 -42.46
N VAL A 7 9.36 15.94 -41.39
CA VAL A 7 10.60 15.68 -40.64
C VAL A 7 11.60 14.88 -41.48
N ARG A 8 11.17 13.81 -42.14
CA ARG A 8 12.02 13.00 -43.04
C ARG A 8 12.62 13.84 -44.17
N ALA A 9 11.79 14.67 -44.81
CA ALA A 9 12.23 15.60 -45.84
C ALA A 9 13.26 16.61 -45.29
N ALA A 10 13.01 17.17 -44.10
CA ALA A 10 13.94 18.09 -43.46
C ALA A 10 15.29 17.43 -43.11
N PHE A 11 15.29 16.19 -42.62
CA PHE A 11 16.51 15.45 -42.33
C PHE A 11 17.31 15.11 -43.58
N THR A 12 16.67 14.83 -44.73
CA THR A 12 17.38 14.53 -45.99
C THR A 12 18.33 15.67 -46.42
N GLY A 13 17.99 16.92 -46.11
CA GLY A 13 18.82 18.09 -46.40
C GLY A 13 19.90 18.41 -45.36
N LEU A 14 19.98 17.65 -44.26
CA LEU A 14 20.98 17.88 -43.21
C LEU A 14 22.30 17.16 -43.50
N PRO A 15 23.44 17.69 -43.01
CA PRO A 15 24.72 17.00 -43.08
C PRO A 15 24.68 15.67 -42.30
N GLU A 16 25.60 14.75 -42.61
CA GLU A 16 25.72 13.43 -41.97
C GLU A 16 25.78 13.51 -40.43
N TYR A 17 26.41 14.57 -39.91
CA TYR A 17 26.51 14.85 -38.47
C TYR A 17 25.75 16.13 -38.12
N VAL A 18 24.78 16.02 -37.22
CA VAL A 18 23.85 17.10 -36.87
C VAL A 18 24.04 17.61 -35.44
N THR A 19 23.78 18.89 -35.26
CA THR A 19 23.66 19.55 -33.95
C THR A 19 22.24 19.43 -33.42
N MET A 20 22.05 19.55 -32.10
CA MET A 20 20.72 19.58 -31.49
C MET A 20 19.84 20.74 -31.98
N ARG A 21 20.44 21.84 -32.46
CA ARG A 21 19.70 22.96 -33.03
C ARG A 21 19.10 22.58 -34.38
N GLN A 22 19.89 21.97 -35.26
CA GLN A 22 19.39 21.44 -36.53
C GLN A 22 18.29 20.39 -36.32
N VAL A 23 18.45 19.50 -35.33
CA VAL A 23 17.41 18.52 -34.95
C VAL A 23 16.12 19.22 -34.48
N ALA A 24 16.23 20.25 -33.65
CA ALA A 24 15.08 21.01 -33.16
C ALA A 24 14.34 21.72 -34.31
N ASP A 25 15.06 22.36 -35.21
CA ASP A 25 14.50 23.07 -36.36
C ASP A 25 13.85 22.08 -37.35
N ALA A 26 14.50 20.94 -37.59
CA ALA A 26 13.99 19.88 -38.48
C ALA A 26 12.69 19.25 -37.94
N THR A 27 12.58 19.07 -36.63
CA THR A 27 11.41 18.44 -35.98
C THR A 27 10.31 19.44 -35.53
N GLY A 28 10.64 20.73 -35.49
CA GLY A 28 9.75 21.79 -35.02
C GLY A 28 9.53 21.79 -33.50
N HIS A 29 10.47 21.21 -32.73
CA HIS A 29 10.48 21.28 -31.27
C HIS A 29 11.28 22.49 -30.78
N LYS A 30 11.01 22.94 -29.54
CA LYS A 30 11.84 23.98 -28.91
C LYS A 30 13.26 23.45 -28.67
N PHE A 31 14.26 24.23 -29.07
CA PHE A 31 15.68 23.87 -28.94
C PHE A 31 16.04 23.41 -27.52
N ASP A 32 15.63 24.15 -26.47
CA ASP A 32 15.92 23.75 -25.09
C ASP A 32 15.31 22.41 -24.70
N SER A 33 14.11 22.08 -25.22
CA SER A 33 13.50 20.78 -24.96
C SER A 33 14.29 19.65 -25.60
N VAL A 34 14.71 19.82 -26.87
CA VAL A 34 15.54 18.81 -27.57
C VAL A 34 16.88 18.66 -26.86
N ARG A 35 17.54 19.77 -26.54
CA ARG A 35 18.85 19.78 -25.88
C ARG A 35 18.85 19.14 -24.50
N THR A 36 17.80 19.37 -23.70
CA THR A 36 17.78 18.95 -22.28
C THR A 36 17.07 17.62 -22.05
N ASN A 37 15.98 17.35 -22.79
CA ASN A 37 15.12 16.19 -22.50
C ASN A 37 15.49 14.97 -23.34
N TRP A 38 15.93 15.14 -24.58
CA TRP A 38 16.19 13.99 -25.47
C TRP A 38 17.43 13.20 -25.04
N PRO A 39 18.58 13.81 -24.69
CA PRO A 39 19.73 13.07 -24.17
C PRO A 39 19.50 12.31 -22.86
N ARG A 40 18.37 12.54 -22.17
CA ARG A 40 18.00 11.80 -20.96
C ARG A 40 17.25 10.51 -21.28
N GLN A 41 16.82 10.31 -22.53
CA GLN A 41 16.22 9.05 -22.95
C GLN A 41 17.34 8.01 -23.11
N PRO A 42 17.19 6.79 -22.54
CA PRO A 42 18.26 5.80 -22.48
C PRO A 42 18.80 5.35 -23.84
N ASP A 43 17.95 5.43 -24.86
CA ASP A 43 18.15 4.99 -26.23
C ASP A 43 18.50 6.14 -27.20
N PHE A 44 18.59 7.37 -26.69
CA PHE A 44 18.91 8.50 -27.54
C PHE A 44 20.35 8.39 -28.07
N PRO A 45 20.58 8.58 -29.39
CA PRO A 45 21.90 8.37 -29.98
C PRO A 45 23.02 9.14 -29.26
N PRO A 46 24.12 8.46 -28.88
CA PRO A 46 25.25 9.11 -28.23
C PRO A 46 25.93 10.08 -29.21
N PRO A 47 26.61 11.12 -28.70
CA PRO A 47 27.38 12.01 -29.55
C PRO A 47 28.59 11.29 -30.14
N THR A 48 28.90 11.56 -31.42
CA THR A 48 30.08 11.03 -32.12
C THR A 48 31.33 11.87 -31.89
N SER A 49 31.19 13.07 -31.33
CA SER A 49 32.29 13.96 -30.97
C SER A 49 32.30 14.31 -29.48
N THR A 50 33.49 14.31 -28.89
CA THR A 50 33.73 14.82 -27.53
C THR A 50 34.17 16.29 -27.62
N GLY A 51 33.20 17.21 -27.57
CA GLY A 51 33.49 18.65 -27.64
C GLY A 51 32.27 19.51 -27.30
N ARG A 52 32.46 20.83 -27.30
CA ARG A 52 31.40 21.82 -27.00
C ARG A 52 30.21 21.68 -27.97
N ASN A 53 30.50 21.28 -29.20
CA ASN A 53 29.52 20.93 -30.22
C ASN A 53 29.42 19.41 -30.31
N GLN A 54 28.61 18.81 -29.44
CA GLN A 54 28.26 17.40 -29.51
C GLN A 54 27.46 17.14 -30.79
N LEU A 55 28.12 16.55 -31.78
CA LEU A 55 27.50 16.12 -33.03
C LEU A 55 26.95 14.70 -32.88
N ARG A 56 25.90 14.38 -33.64
CA ARG A 56 25.27 13.05 -33.67
C ARG A 56 25.04 12.63 -35.10
N SER A 57 25.06 11.32 -35.37
CA SER A 57 24.66 10.80 -36.67
C SER A 57 23.22 11.22 -36.98
N ARG A 58 23.03 11.88 -38.12
CA ARG A 58 21.74 12.32 -38.65
C ARG A 58 20.76 11.16 -38.74
N ASP A 59 21.21 10.06 -39.33
CA ASP A 59 20.37 8.90 -39.62
C ASP A 59 19.98 8.18 -38.32
N ALA A 60 20.90 8.08 -37.36
CA ALA A 60 20.59 7.52 -36.04
C ALA A 60 19.55 8.36 -35.28
N VAL A 61 19.63 9.69 -35.33
CA VAL A 61 18.66 10.58 -34.67
C VAL A 61 17.30 10.51 -35.37
N LEU A 62 17.27 10.43 -36.70
CA LEU A 62 16.01 10.27 -37.44
C LEU A 62 15.35 8.93 -37.09
N ALA A 63 16.08 7.82 -37.15
CA ALA A 63 15.56 6.51 -36.80
C ALA A 63 14.97 6.47 -35.38
N TRP A 64 15.72 7.01 -34.40
CA TRP A 64 15.24 7.15 -33.03
C TRP A 64 13.98 8.03 -32.95
N TYR A 65 13.92 9.15 -33.68
CA TYR A 65 12.76 10.04 -33.64
C TYR A 65 11.50 9.38 -34.21
N GLU A 66 11.63 8.59 -35.28
CA GLU A 66 10.52 7.84 -35.87
C GLU A 66 9.95 6.83 -34.88
N GLU A 67 10.82 6.06 -34.21
CA GLU A 67 10.44 5.11 -33.16
C GLU A 67 9.84 5.81 -31.93
N TYR A 68 10.46 6.91 -31.49
CA TYR A 68 9.96 7.75 -30.41
C TYR A 68 8.56 8.31 -30.71
N ARG A 69 8.32 8.76 -31.95
CA ARG A 69 7.01 9.29 -32.36
C ARG A 69 5.98 8.16 -32.49
N ALA A 70 6.36 7.00 -33.02
CA ALA A 70 5.48 5.84 -33.12
C ALA A 70 5.05 5.34 -31.73
N SER A 71 5.99 5.22 -30.78
CA SER A 71 5.71 4.84 -29.39
C SER A 71 4.93 5.91 -28.62
N SER A 72 5.09 7.19 -29.00
CA SER A 72 4.36 8.30 -28.39
C SER A 72 2.99 8.57 -29.02
N ALA A 73 2.73 8.13 -30.26
CA ALA A 73 1.47 8.37 -30.97
C ALA A 73 0.26 7.74 -30.24
N GLY A 74 0.48 6.74 -29.40
CA GLY A 74 -0.53 6.14 -28.53
C GLY A 74 -0.57 6.69 -27.09
N ARG A 75 0.40 7.53 -26.68
CA ARG A 75 0.48 8.05 -25.30
C ARG A 75 -0.26 9.38 -25.20
N PRO A 76 -1.38 9.45 -24.47
CA PRO A 76 -2.12 10.68 -24.29
C PRO A 76 -1.21 11.78 -23.70
N GLY A 77 -1.16 12.95 -24.35
CA GLY A 77 -0.48 14.10 -23.78
C GLY A 77 -1.16 14.58 -22.48
N PRO A 78 -0.54 15.50 -21.71
CA PRO A 78 -1.09 16.02 -20.45
C PRO A 78 -2.49 16.65 -20.58
N ARG A 79 -2.94 16.94 -21.80
CA ARG A 79 -4.28 17.47 -22.09
C ARG A 79 -5.39 16.43 -21.94
N ASN A 80 -5.08 15.13 -21.98
CA ASN A 80 -6.07 14.05 -21.95
C ASN A 80 -6.22 13.41 -20.55
N LEU A 81 -5.53 13.94 -19.54
CA LEU A 81 -5.59 13.41 -18.16
C LEU A 81 -7.00 13.44 -17.60
N VAL A 82 -7.76 14.50 -17.91
CA VAL A 82 -9.15 14.66 -17.48
C VAL A 82 -10.04 13.60 -18.13
N ASP A 83 -9.89 13.37 -19.43
CA ASP A 83 -10.69 12.36 -20.12
C ASP A 83 -10.33 10.95 -19.67
N ARG A 84 -9.06 10.71 -19.31
CA ARG A 84 -8.67 9.47 -18.63
C ARG A 84 -9.27 9.35 -17.23
N ALA A 85 -9.24 10.41 -16.43
CA ALA A 85 -9.92 10.42 -15.13
C ALA A 85 -11.43 10.11 -15.28
N ARG A 86 -12.09 10.61 -16.32
CA ARG A 86 -13.52 10.32 -16.59
C ARG A 86 -13.78 8.87 -16.98
N THR A 87 -12.91 8.28 -17.80
CA THR A 87 -13.13 6.96 -18.41
C THR A 87 -12.72 5.79 -17.53
N VAL A 88 -11.77 5.99 -16.62
CA VAL A 88 -11.35 4.95 -15.67
C VAL A 88 -12.36 4.87 -14.53
N ALA A 89 -12.78 3.64 -14.19
CA ALA A 89 -13.76 3.37 -13.15
C ALA A 89 -13.31 3.89 -11.78
N ALA A 90 -14.27 4.25 -10.93
CA ALA A 90 -13.99 4.56 -9.53
C ALA A 90 -13.69 3.25 -8.77
N LEU A 91 -12.41 2.90 -8.69
CA LEU A 91 -11.93 1.79 -7.88
C LEU A 91 -11.42 2.30 -6.53
N ASP A 92 -11.75 1.62 -5.44
CA ASP A 92 -11.18 1.93 -4.13
C ASP A 92 -9.80 1.26 -3.98
N VAL A 93 -8.79 1.82 -4.67
CA VAL A 93 -7.42 1.30 -4.70
C VAL A 93 -6.41 2.41 -4.45
N HIS A 94 -5.29 2.05 -3.84
CA HIS A 94 -4.14 2.94 -3.66
C HIS A 94 -3.08 2.65 -4.72
N LEU A 95 -2.60 3.70 -5.38
CA LEU A 95 -1.69 3.62 -6.52
C LEU A 95 -0.40 4.40 -6.26
N SER A 96 0.74 3.80 -6.60
CA SER A 96 2.04 4.47 -6.63
C SER A 96 2.12 5.48 -7.78
N GLY A 97 3.12 6.37 -7.74
CA GLY A 97 3.38 7.33 -8.82
C GLY A 97 3.51 6.68 -10.21
N PRO A 98 4.31 5.61 -10.38
CA PRO A 98 4.39 4.87 -11.64
C PRO A 98 3.06 4.23 -12.06
N GLN A 99 2.30 3.65 -11.13
CA GLN A 99 0.99 3.04 -11.44
C GLN A 99 -0.02 4.09 -11.90
N LEU A 100 -0.08 5.25 -11.22
CA LEU A 100 -0.89 6.38 -11.67
C LEU A 100 -0.50 6.84 -13.07
N ALA A 101 0.80 6.92 -13.34
CA ALA A 101 1.29 7.32 -14.65
C ALA A 101 0.83 6.35 -15.74
N GLU A 102 0.84 5.04 -15.46
CA GLU A 102 0.33 4.03 -16.37
C GLU A 102 -1.18 4.14 -16.59
N VAL A 103 -1.98 4.28 -15.52
CA VAL A 103 -3.45 4.49 -15.61
C VAL A 103 -3.78 5.70 -16.50
N PHE A 104 -3.02 6.77 -16.34
CA PHE A 104 -3.19 7.99 -17.13
C PHE A 104 -2.53 7.94 -18.51
N GLY A 105 -1.73 6.91 -18.81
CA GLY A 105 -0.96 6.80 -20.05
C GLY A 105 0.14 7.86 -20.20
N VAL A 106 0.68 8.37 -19.09
CA VAL A 106 1.69 9.44 -19.05
C VAL A 106 3.03 8.98 -18.46
N HIS A 107 4.04 9.83 -18.57
CA HIS A 107 5.34 9.58 -17.98
C HIS A 107 5.31 9.75 -16.44
N PRO A 108 5.96 8.88 -15.64
CA PRO A 108 5.96 8.97 -14.16
C PRO A 108 6.38 10.32 -13.58
N SER A 109 7.33 11.00 -14.22
CA SER A 109 7.76 12.34 -13.80
C SER A 109 6.65 13.38 -13.84
N LEU A 110 5.60 13.18 -14.66
CA LEU A 110 4.48 14.10 -14.73
C LEU A 110 3.61 14.02 -13.45
N ILE A 111 3.44 12.83 -12.88
CA ILE A 111 2.76 12.66 -11.59
C ILE A 111 3.56 13.35 -10.48
N GLY A 112 4.89 13.19 -10.50
CA GLY A 112 5.79 13.90 -9.58
C GLY A 112 5.70 15.43 -9.74
N TYR A 113 5.62 15.91 -10.98
CA TYR A 113 5.40 17.33 -11.28
C TYR A 113 4.09 17.83 -10.69
N TYR A 114 2.96 17.13 -10.86
CA TYR A 114 1.69 17.55 -10.27
C TYR A 114 1.74 17.60 -8.75
N ALA A 115 2.31 16.56 -8.12
CA ALA A 115 2.48 16.52 -6.67
C ALA A 115 3.33 17.70 -6.14
N SER A 116 4.38 18.09 -6.88
CA SER A 116 5.25 19.21 -6.50
C SER A 116 4.61 20.57 -6.79
N ALA A 117 4.14 20.80 -8.02
CA ALA A 117 3.60 22.07 -8.48
C ALA A 117 2.27 22.44 -7.79
N HIS A 118 1.50 21.43 -7.36
CA HIS A 118 0.20 21.62 -6.72
C HIS A 118 0.18 21.12 -5.27
N GLY A 119 1.32 21.00 -4.60
CA GLY A 119 1.36 20.51 -3.21
C GLY A 119 0.96 21.53 -2.13
N GLY A 120 0.94 22.83 -2.45
CA GLY A 120 0.79 23.93 -1.48
C GLY A 120 -0.34 24.93 -1.78
N GLY A 121 -1.29 24.59 -2.63
CA GLY A 121 -2.43 25.45 -3.00
C GLY A 121 -3.71 25.16 -2.20
N ALA A 122 -4.80 25.89 -2.53
CA ALA A 122 -6.12 25.70 -1.92
C ALA A 122 -6.79 24.37 -2.31
N ASP A 123 -6.49 23.82 -3.49
CA ASP A 123 -6.88 22.47 -3.94
C ASP A 123 -5.62 21.65 -4.25
N PRO A 124 -4.92 21.15 -3.22
CA PRO A 124 -3.64 20.49 -3.42
C PRO A 124 -3.79 19.11 -4.07
N PHE A 125 -2.79 18.71 -4.85
CA PHE A 125 -2.72 17.35 -5.39
C PHE A 125 -2.69 16.33 -4.23
N PRO A 126 -3.46 15.22 -4.30
CA PRO A 126 -3.55 14.26 -3.20
C PRO A 126 -2.18 13.77 -2.72
N ARG A 127 -2.02 13.80 -1.40
CA ARG A 127 -0.78 13.38 -0.74
C ARG A 127 -0.65 11.86 -0.80
N ALA A 128 0.59 11.41 -0.86
CA ALA A 128 0.86 10.00 -0.65
C ALA A 128 0.70 9.62 0.82
N ASP A 129 0.32 8.38 1.09
CA ASP A 129 0.36 7.76 2.40
C ASP A 129 1.80 7.42 2.84
N GLY A 130 1.94 6.76 3.99
CA GLY A 130 3.24 6.34 4.53
C GLY A 130 4.01 5.34 3.65
N HIS A 131 3.37 4.76 2.63
CA HIS A 131 3.96 3.83 1.67
C HIS A 131 4.23 4.47 0.30
N GLY A 132 3.96 5.76 0.13
CA GLY A 132 4.14 6.44 -1.15
C GLY A 132 3.00 6.21 -2.14
N LEU A 133 1.89 5.58 -1.71
CA LEU A 133 0.71 5.33 -2.53
C LEU A 133 -0.31 6.46 -2.36
N ARG A 134 -1.16 6.68 -3.36
CA ARG A 134 -2.21 7.70 -3.34
C ARG A 134 -3.56 7.06 -3.62
N SER A 135 -4.59 7.54 -2.94
CA SER A 135 -5.97 7.14 -3.19
C SER A 135 -6.37 7.47 -4.64
N TRP A 136 -6.69 6.44 -5.44
CA TRP A 136 -7.15 6.63 -6.82
C TRP A 136 -8.40 7.51 -6.91
N PRO A 137 -9.46 7.30 -6.11
CA PRO A 137 -10.63 8.16 -6.11
C PRO A 137 -10.29 9.64 -5.88
N GLU A 138 -9.38 9.93 -4.95
CA GLU A 138 -8.97 11.31 -4.68
C GLU A 138 -8.21 11.94 -5.86
N VAL A 139 -7.27 11.20 -6.44
CA VAL A 139 -6.49 11.68 -7.60
C VAL A 139 -7.39 11.93 -8.80
N ARG A 140 -8.31 10.99 -9.06
CA ARG A 140 -9.33 11.12 -10.12
C ARG A 140 -10.16 12.38 -9.90
N SER A 141 -10.74 12.55 -8.72
CA SER A 141 -11.59 13.69 -8.38
C SER A 141 -10.83 15.01 -8.46
N TRP A 142 -9.55 15.04 -8.06
CA TRP A 142 -8.71 16.22 -8.22
C TRP A 142 -8.56 16.63 -9.70
N PHE A 143 -8.22 15.69 -10.59
CA PHE A 143 -8.13 15.99 -12.03
C PHE A 143 -9.46 16.49 -12.62
N LEU A 144 -10.59 15.94 -12.17
CA LEU A 144 -11.91 16.38 -12.61
C LEU A 144 -12.25 17.80 -12.14
N ARG A 145 -11.88 18.19 -10.91
CA ARG A 145 -12.04 19.57 -10.41
C ARG A 145 -11.18 20.56 -11.19
N GLN A 146 -9.92 20.21 -11.41
CA GLN A 146 -8.97 21.05 -12.16
C GLN A 146 -9.41 21.31 -13.62
N ALA A 147 -10.21 20.41 -14.19
CA ALA A 147 -10.83 20.62 -15.50
C ALA A 147 -11.97 21.66 -15.47
N GLY A 148 -12.78 21.65 -14.40
CA GLY A 148 -13.90 22.57 -14.21
C GLY A 148 -13.47 24.00 -13.92
N GLU A 149 -12.32 24.20 -13.28
CA GLU A 149 -11.77 25.54 -12.99
C GLU A 149 -11.18 26.21 -14.25
N ARG A 150 -10.65 25.44 -15.21
CA ARG A 150 -10.05 25.98 -16.44
C ARG A 150 -11.04 26.21 -17.58
N GLY A 151 -12.17 25.51 -17.57
CA GLY A 151 -13.29 25.73 -18.50
C GLY A 151 -14.45 26.38 -17.78
N GLY A 152 -14.57 27.71 -17.87
CA GLY A 152 -15.54 28.50 -17.10
C GLY A 152 -16.93 27.88 -16.95
N ARG A 153 -17.44 27.90 -15.71
CA ARG A 153 -18.79 27.49 -15.27
C ARG A 153 -19.22 26.10 -15.75
N THR A 154 -18.78 25.08 -15.02
CA THR A 154 -19.45 23.77 -15.04
C THR A 154 -20.89 23.94 -14.54
N SER A 155 -21.89 23.63 -15.38
CA SER A 155 -23.29 23.70 -14.97
C SER A 155 -23.54 22.75 -13.79
N VAL A 156 -24.43 23.12 -12.86
CA VAL A 156 -24.83 22.32 -11.68
C VAL A 156 -25.17 20.87 -12.05
N LYS A 157 -25.70 20.64 -13.27
CA LYS A 157 -25.97 19.30 -13.81
C LYS A 157 -24.74 18.40 -13.98
N ALA A 158 -23.55 18.95 -14.26
CA ALA A 158 -22.33 18.16 -14.42
C ALA A 158 -21.76 17.72 -13.06
N ALA A 159 -21.87 18.58 -12.04
CA ALA A 159 -21.51 18.21 -10.67
C ALA A 159 -22.47 17.15 -10.08
N GLU A 160 -23.78 17.28 -10.39
CA GLU A 160 -24.80 16.29 -10.03
C GLU A 160 -24.55 14.93 -10.71
N ALA A 161 -24.18 14.93 -12.00
CA ALA A 161 -23.91 13.70 -12.75
C ALA A 161 -22.67 12.94 -12.24
N ILE A 162 -21.64 13.66 -11.77
CA ILE A 162 -20.47 13.05 -11.10
C ILE A 162 -20.92 12.37 -9.79
N ARG A 163 -21.72 13.07 -8.97
CA ARG A 163 -22.21 12.56 -7.68
C ARG A 163 -23.12 11.34 -7.83
N ILE A 164 -24.00 11.34 -8.84
CA ILE A 164 -24.90 10.22 -9.13
C ILE A 164 -24.13 9.01 -9.70
N GLY A 165 -23.06 9.25 -10.46
CA GLY A 165 -22.13 8.20 -10.90
C GLY A 165 -21.41 7.53 -9.73
N GLU A 166 -20.88 8.34 -8.80
CA GLU A 166 -20.21 7.87 -7.58
C GLU A 166 -21.13 7.05 -6.66
N MET A 167 -22.40 7.45 -6.52
CA MET A 167 -23.38 6.69 -5.71
C MET A 167 -23.81 5.36 -6.35
N ARG A 168 -23.90 5.27 -7.69
CA ARG A 168 -24.30 4.03 -8.39
C ARG A 168 -23.16 3.02 -8.49
N GLU A 169 -21.91 3.47 -8.57
CA GLU A 169 -20.74 2.59 -8.64
C GLU A 169 -20.36 2.00 -7.27
N GLY A 170 -20.56 2.73 -6.16
CA GLY A 170 -20.33 2.23 -4.81
C GLY A 170 -21.20 1.03 -4.42
N ALA A 171 -22.42 0.93 -4.96
CA ALA A 171 -23.31 -0.21 -4.73
C ALA A 171 -22.96 -1.45 -5.58
N ALA A 172 -22.33 -1.26 -6.74
CA ALA A 172 -21.94 -2.36 -7.63
C ALA A 172 -20.56 -2.95 -7.30
N ALA A 173 -19.71 -2.20 -6.60
CA ALA A 173 -18.35 -2.62 -6.21
C ALA A 173 -18.31 -3.63 -5.06
N SER A 174 -19.34 -3.65 -4.19
CA SER A 174 -19.37 -4.53 -3.02
C SER A 174 -19.71 -5.99 -3.36
N ASP A 175 -20.61 -6.22 -4.33
CA ASP A 175 -21.13 -7.57 -4.65
C ASP A 175 -20.24 -8.41 -5.60
N ARG A 176 -19.16 -7.85 -6.17
CA ARG A 176 -18.19 -8.60 -7.02
C ARG A 176 -16.82 -8.80 -6.36
N ALA A 177 -16.63 -8.35 -5.12
CA ALA A 177 -15.34 -8.13 -4.49
C ALA A 177 -14.53 -9.38 -4.07
N MET A 178 -14.82 -10.59 -4.58
CA MET A 178 -14.04 -11.78 -4.19
C MET A 178 -13.66 -12.79 -5.28
N SER A 179 -13.86 -12.52 -6.57
CA SER A 179 -13.13 -13.24 -7.64
C SER A 179 -13.16 -12.49 -8.96
N ALA A 180 -12.21 -11.58 -9.15
CA ALA A 180 -11.95 -10.93 -10.43
C ALA A 180 -10.46 -10.61 -10.51
N SER A 181 -9.75 -11.37 -11.36
CA SER A 181 -8.29 -11.46 -11.47
C SER A 181 -7.61 -10.14 -11.83
N ALA A 182 -6.27 -10.13 -11.84
CA ALA A 182 -5.48 -9.02 -12.37
C ALA A 182 -5.94 -8.55 -13.77
N GLN A 183 -6.54 -9.42 -14.60
CA GLN A 183 -7.11 -9.02 -15.89
C GLN A 183 -8.35 -8.13 -15.75
N TRP A 184 -9.19 -8.35 -14.75
CA TRP A 184 -10.33 -7.47 -14.50
C TRP A 184 -9.83 -6.09 -14.07
N ILE A 185 -8.90 -6.03 -13.11
CA ILE A 185 -8.28 -4.75 -12.68
C ILE A 185 -7.55 -4.07 -13.85
N ALA A 186 -6.81 -4.83 -14.66
CA ALA A 186 -6.16 -4.33 -15.86
C ALA A 186 -7.16 -3.71 -16.84
N GLY A 187 -8.29 -4.38 -17.09
CA GLY A 187 -9.36 -3.88 -17.95
C GLY A 187 -10.04 -2.63 -17.39
N GLN A 188 -10.30 -2.57 -16.08
CA GLN A 188 -10.92 -1.40 -15.45
C GLN A 188 -9.99 -0.17 -15.43
N LEU A 189 -8.70 -0.39 -15.20
CA LEU A 189 -7.70 0.66 -15.08
C LEU A 189 -7.02 1.02 -16.41
N GLY A 190 -7.19 0.21 -17.46
CA GLY A 190 -6.49 0.36 -18.72
C GLY A 190 -4.97 0.17 -18.62
N VAL A 191 -4.52 -0.65 -17.67
CA VAL A 191 -3.09 -0.94 -17.40
C VAL A 191 -2.72 -2.35 -17.84
N GLY A 192 -1.43 -2.66 -17.92
CA GLY A 192 -0.97 -4.02 -18.19
C GLY A 192 -1.33 -5.00 -17.06
N GLU A 193 -1.53 -6.28 -17.39
CA GLU A 193 -1.85 -7.31 -16.39
C GLU A 193 -0.78 -7.45 -15.31
N ALA A 194 0.50 -7.30 -15.66
CA ALA A 194 1.61 -7.31 -14.70
C ALA A 194 1.50 -6.16 -13.68
N THR A 195 1.16 -4.95 -14.14
CA THR A 195 0.91 -3.81 -13.26
C THR A 195 -0.31 -4.04 -12.40
N ALA A 196 -1.39 -4.59 -12.96
CA ALA A 196 -2.58 -4.94 -12.18
C ALA A 196 -2.29 -6.00 -11.10
N ARG A 197 -1.43 -6.98 -11.38
CA ARG A 197 -0.91 -7.93 -10.36
C ARG A 197 -0.12 -7.21 -9.28
N GLN A 198 0.72 -6.25 -9.64
CA GLN A 198 1.46 -5.45 -8.67
C GLN A 198 0.52 -4.57 -7.83
N ILE A 199 -0.52 -3.97 -8.43
CA ILE A 199 -1.56 -3.23 -7.73
C ILE A 199 -2.25 -4.15 -6.73
N LEU A 200 -2.65 -5.35 -7.15
CA LEU A 200 -3.19 -6.36 -6.25
C LEU A 200 -2.24 -6.60 -5.09
N ILE A 201 -0.99 -7.02 -5.32
CA ILE A 201 -0.01 -7.34 -4.26
C ILE A 201 0.19 -6.16 -3.31
N SER A 202 0.38 -4.95 -3.83
CA SER A 202 0.58 -3.74 -3.03
C SER A 202 -0.67 -3.32 -2.25
N ASN A 203 -1.86 -3.67 -2.73
CA ASN A 203 -3.14 -3.49 -2.03
C ASN A 203 -3.57 -4.74 -1.23
N SER A 204 -2.77 -5.82 -1.28
CA SER A 204 -3.05 -7.11 -0.64
C SER A 204 -1.78 -7.69 0.00
N GLY A 205 -1.09 -6.91 0.84
CA GLY A 205 -0.20 -7.52 1.83
C GLY A 205 -0.94 -8.68 2.49
N PRO A 206 -0.33 -9.88 2.63
CA PRO A 206 -1.09 -11.07 2.97
C PRO A 206 -1.72 -10.87 4.34
N ARG A 207 -3.03 -10.63 4.34
CA ARG A 207 -3.81 -10.59 5.55
C ARG A 207 -4.27 -12.01 5.79
N LEU A 208 -3.85 -12.59 6.91
CA LEU A 208 -4.18 -13.98 7.21
C LEU A 208 -5.27 -14.05 8.26
N HIS A 209 -6.12 -15.07 8.11
CA HIS A 209 -6.99 -15.48 9.19
C HIS A 209 -6.14 -15.99 10.35
N ARG A 210 -6.74 -15.96 11.55
CA ARG A 210 -6.05 -16.25 12.81
C ARG A 210 -5.26 -17.57 12.79
N ALA A 211 -5.80 -18.61 12.14
CA ALA A 211 -5.19 -19.94 12.04
C ALA A 211 -3.88 -19.94 11.25
N GLU A 212 -3.85 -19.26 10.10
CA GLU A 212 -2.69 -19.20 9.21
C GLU A 212 -1.68 -18.14 9.65
N LEU A 213 -2.18 -17.07 10.27
CA LEU A 213 -1.38 -15.97 10.79
C LEU A 213 -0.32 -16.44 11.77
N GLY A 214 -0.68 -17.37 12.66
CA GLY A 214 0.26 -17.94 13.64
C GLY A 214 1.46 -18.58 12.95
N SER A 215 1.21 -19.50 12.03
CA SER A 215 2.27 -20.17 11.26
C SER A 215 3.15 -19.17 10.51
N ALA A 216 2.56 -18.17 9.86
CA ALA A 216 3.30 -17.18 9.06
C ALA A 216 4.19 -16.22 9.87
N VAL A 217 3.90 -16.04 11.16
CA VAL A 217 4.69 -15.18 12.07
C VAL A 217 5.47 -15.98 13.11
N GLY A 218 5.45 -17.31 13.02
CA GLY A 218 6.21 -18.20 13.89
C GLY A 218 5.65 -18.34 15.31
N ILE A 219 4.33 -18.24 15.49
CA ILE A 219 3.65 -18.42 16.80
C ILE A 219 2.48 -19.41 16.67
N SER A 220 2.06 -19.99 17.79
CA SER A 220 0.91 -20.91 17.77
C SER A 220 -0.42 -20.18 17.50
N PHE A 221 -1.41 -20.88 16.95
CA PHE A 221 -2.76 -20.35 16.79
C PHE A 221 -3.38 -19.89 18.13
N SER A 222 -3.14 -20.66 19.19
CA SER A 222 -3.58 -20.30 20.55
C SER A 222 -2.95 -18.99 21.02
N MET A 223 -1.70 -18.70 20.64
CA MET A 223 -1.04 -17.42 20.92
C MET A 223 -1.69 -16.25 20.16
N VAL A 224 -2.07 -16.44 18.89
CA VAL A 224 -2.84 -15.41 18.16
C VAL A 224 -4.17 -15.12 18.88
N LYS A 225 -4.92 -16.14 19.31
CA LYS A 225 -6.18 -15.94 20.05
C LYS A 225 -5.95 -15.24 21.39
N TYR A 226 -4.88 -15.61 22.09
CA TYR A 226 -4.47 -14.98 23.32
C TYR A 226 -4.17 -13.50 23.12
N PHE A 227 -3.37 -13.14 22.12
CA PHE A 227 -3.03 -11.74 21.87
C PHE A 227 -4.27 -10.89 21.53
N ILE A 228 -5.19 -11.44 20.73
CA ILE A 228 -6.45 -10.77 20.40
C ILE A 228 -7.30 -10.48 21.64
N HIS A 229 -7.39 -11.43 22.58
CA HIS A 229 -8.20 -11.24 23.79
C HIS A 229 -7.52 -10.36 24.83
N THR A 230 -6.20 -10.52 24.97
CA THR A 230 -5.43 -9.87 26.03
C THR A 230 -5.08 -8.43 25.67
N TYR A 231 -4.82 -8.16 24.39
CA TYR A 231 -4.46 -6.84 23.86
C TYR A 231 -5.57 -6.37 22.91
N GLY A 232 -6.78 -6.30 23.43
CA GLY A 232 -7.95 -5.77 22.71
C GLY A 232 -7.79 -4.29 22.33
N PRO A 233 -8.74 -3.73 21.56
CA PRO A 233 -8.63 -2.38 20.98
C PRO A 233 -8.53 -1.25 22.02
N ASP A 234 -9.01 -1.48 23.25
CA ASP A 234 -9.01 -0.49 24.34
C ASP A 234 -7.72 -0.51 25.20
N GLY A 235 -6.69 -1.23 24.76
CA GLY A 235 -5.38 -1.32 25.41
C GLY A 235 -4.41 -0.21 24.98
N ASP A 236 -3.39 0.03 25.80
CA ASP A 236 -2.38 1.09 25.52
C ASP A 236 -1.42 0.71 24.36
N ASP A 237 -1.30 -0.59 24.02
CA ASP A 237 -0.62 -1.11 22.80
C ASP A 237 -1.43 -2.30 22.25
N PRO A 238 -2.53 -2.05 21.50
CA PRO A 238 -3.46 -3.09 21.06
C PRO A 238 -2.83 -4.02 20.02
N PHE A 239 -3.23 -5.28 20.02
CA PHE A 239 -2.86 -6.22 18.96
C PHE A 239 -3.46 -5.74 17.63
N PRO A 240 -2.74 -5.85 16.49
CA PRO A 240 -3.21 -5.30 15.22
C PRO A 240 -4.66 -5.71 14.90
N PRO A 241 -5.53 -4.73 14.59
CA PRO A 241 -6.94 -4.98 14.41
C PRO A 241 -7.15 -5.88 13.20
N ALA A 242 -8.22 -6.68 13.26
CA ALA A 242 -8.72 -7.31 12.05
C ALA A 242 -9.37 -6.26 11.15
N ASP A 243 -9.37 -6.52 9.85
CA ASP A 243 -10.33 -5.88 8.96
C ASP A 243 -11.73 -6.51 9.12
N ASP A 244 -12.68 -6.04 8.31
CA ASP A 244 -14.06 -6.53 8.30
C ASP A 244 -14.17 -8.02 7.93
N ARG A 245 -13.11 -8.59 7.36
CA ARG A 245 -13.01 -10.02 7.01
C ARG A 245 -12.37 -10.87 8.11
N GLY A 246 -12.04 -10.28 9.26
CA GLY A 246 -11.41 -11.00 10.36
C GLY A 246 -9.94 -11.37 10.10
N THR A 247 -9.33 -10.81 9.04
CA THR A 247 -7.95 -11.06 8.63
C THR A 247 -7.03 -9.97 9.16
N ARG A 248 -5.75 -10.29 9.37
CA ARG A 248 -4.77 -9.35 9.92
C ARG A 248 -3.54 -9.29 9.03
N ASP A 249 -3.06 -8.08 8.85
CA ASP A 249 -1.82 -7.82 8.13
C ASP A 249 -0.64 -8.53 8.83
N ILE A 250 0.00 -9.47 8.13
CA ILE A 250 1.14 -10.22 8.66
C ILE A 250 2.29 -9.31 9.09
N ALA A 251 2.58 -8.26 8.34
CA ALA A 251 3.70 -7.37 8.63
C ALA A 251 3.44 -6.55 9.89
N ALA A 252 2.20 -6.04 10.06
CA ALA A 252 1.76 -5.37 11.28
C ALA A 252 1.87 -6.29 12.51
N VAL A 253 1.46 -7.56 12.35
CA VAL A 253 1.55 -8.56 13.42
C VAL A 253 3.02 -8.89 13.76
N LYS A 254 3.90 -9.06 12.78
CA LYS A 254 5.35 -9.26 13.02
C LYS A 254 5.98 -8.07 13.75
N ALA A 255 5.62 -6.84 13.37
CA ALA A 255 6.12 -5.63 14.01
C ALA A 255 5.62 -5.50 15.46
N TRP A 256 4.35 -5.84 15.72
CA TRP A 256 3.78 -5.87 17.07
C TRP A 256 4.50 -6.91 17.95
N LEU A 257 4.72 -8.13 17.44
CA LEU A 257 5.44 -9.19 18.14
C LEU A 257 6.89 -8.80 18.44
N ALA A 258 7.55 -8.07 17.55
CA ALA A 258 8.92 -7.59 17.76
C ALA A 258 9.04 -6.63 18.95
N ARG A 259 8.03 -5.78 19.21
CA ARG A 259 7.97 -4.92 20.41
C ARG A 259 7.69 -5.71 21.68
N HIS A 260 6.98 -6.83 21.55
CA HIS A 260 6.55 -7.69 22.64
C HIS A 260 7.46 -8.92 22.84
N ARG A 261 8.74 -8.81 22.49
CA ARG A 261 9.74 -9.90 22.54
C ARG A 261 10.05 -10.49 23.94
N GLY A 262 9.25 -10.18 24.96
CA GLY A 262 9.30 -10.78 26.30
C GLY A 262 8.08 -11.63 26.68
N LEU A 263 7.10 -11.78 25.79
CA LEU A 263 5.92 -12.61 26.07
C LEU A 263 6.27 -14.09 25.98
N LYS A 264 6.00 -14.81 27.07
CA LYS A 264 6.26 -16.25 27.16
C LYS A 264 5.16 -17.04 26.44
N GLU A 265 5.53 -18.14 25.80
CA GLU A 265 4.58 -19.11 25.25
C GLU A 265 3.70 -19.70 26.37
N PRO A 266 2.46 -20.16 26.09
CA PRO A 266 1.57 -20.65 27.14
C PRO A 266 2.15 -21.85 27.91
N SER A 267 2.92 -22.70 27.24
CA SER A 267 3.66 -23.80 27.90
C SER A 267 4.75 -23.28 28.84
N GLN A 268 5.44 -22.19 28.48
CA GLN A 268 6.47 -21.56 29.30
C GLN A 268 5.87 -20.81 30.50
N VAL A 269 4.72 -20.15 30.30
CA VAL A 269 3.94 -19.55 31.38
C VAL A 269 3.48 -20.63 32.35
N LEU A 270 2.94 -21.73 31.83
CA LEU A 270 2.45 -22.84 32.65
C LEU A 270 3.60 -23.47 33.47
N ALA A 271 4.73 -23.79 32.83
CA ALA A 271 5.90 -24.32 33.53
C ALA A 271 6.42 -23.35 34.61
N ALA A 272 6.41 -22.04 34.33
CA ALA A 272 6.80 -21.02 35.31
C ALA A 272 5.80 -20.93 36.48
N LEU A 273 4.50 -21.11 36.24
CA LEU A 273 3.46 -21.13 37.29
C LEU A 273 3.54 -22.40 38.14
N GLU A 274 3.83 -23.57 37.54
CA GLU A 274 3.99 -24.85 38.24
C GLU A 274 5.19 -24.85 39.19
N GLY A 275 6.25 -24.13 38.84
CA GLY A 275 7.44 -23.95 39.69
C GLY A 275 7.24 -22.99 40.87
N LEU A 276 6.07 -22.38 41.03
CA LEU A 276 5.77 -21.53 42.19
C LEU A 276 5.32 -22.36 43.41
N SER A 277 5.31 -21.73 44.58
CA SER A 277 4.73 -22.28 45.81
C SER A 277 3.23 -22.53 45.69
N ASP A 278 2.67 -23.38 46.57
CA ASP A 278 1.25 -23.73 46.55
C ASP A 278 0.31 -22.52 46.66
N MET A 279 0.77 -21.48 47.36
CA MET A 279 0.09 -20.19 47.44
C MET A 279 0.89 -19.13 46.69
N VAL A 280 0.26 -18.49 45.70
CA VAL A 280 0.91 -17.52 44.80
C VAL A 280 0.31 -16.12 44.93
N THR A 281 1.18 -15.12 45.00
CA THR A 281 0.80 -13.69 44.99
C THR A 281 0.58 -13.18 43.57
N SER A 282 -0.18 -12.09 43.42
CA SER A 282 -0.39 -11.45 42.11
C SER A 282 0.94 -11.03 41.44
N SER A 283 1.92 -10.58 42.22
CA SER A 283 3.25 -10.21 41.71
C SER A 283 4.01 -11.43 41.15
N GLN A 284 3.98 -12.56 41.85
CA GLN A 284 4.56 -13.82 41.36
C GLN A 284 3.87 -14.31 40.09
N ILE A 285 2.54 -14.19 40.00
CA ILE A 285 1.79 -14.55 38.80
C ILE A 285 2.21 -13.67 37.61
N THR A 286 2.27 -12.34 37.80
CA THR A 286 2.69 -11.42 36.73
C THR A 286 4.12 -11.68 36.26
N ALA A 287 5.04 -11.95 37.19
CA ALA A 287 6.44 -12.25 36.87
C ALA A 287 6.60 -13.61 36.17
N ALA A 288 5.92 -14.65 36.66
CA ALA A 288 5.93 -15.98 36.04
C ALA A 288 5.36 -15.93 34.63
N ALA A 289 4.23 -15.26 34.44
CA ALA A 289 3.55 -15.18 33.14
C ALA A 289 4.13 -14.14 32.18
N GLY A 290 4.98 -13.21 32.65
CA GLY A 290 5.49 -12.11 31.82
C GLY A 290 4.38 -11.17 31.37
N ILE A 291 3.38 -10.93 32.22
CA ILE A 291 2.20 -10.09 31.94
C ILE A 291 2.12 -8.92 32.92
N SER A 292 1.40 -7.87 32.55
CA SER A 292 1.15 -6.74 33.46
C SER A 292 0.05 -7.03 34.48
N ASP A 293 0.01 -6.28 35.58
CA ASP A 293 -1.06 -6.38 36.58
C ASP A 293 -2.45 -6.07 36.00
N ARG A 294 -2.53 -5.18 35.00
CA ARG A 294 -3.77 -4.89 34.26
C ARG A 294 -4.29 -6.16 33.56
N VAL A 295 -3.41 -6.90 32.88
CA VAL A 295 -3.78 -8.17 32.24
C VAL A 295 -4.24 -9.20 33.27
N LEU A 296 -3.56 -9.29 34.42
CA LEU A 296 -3.97 -10.17 35.51
C LEU A 296 -5.35 -9.80 36.08
N ARG A 297 -5.70 -8.51 36.13
CA ARG A 297 -7.05 -8.06 36.52
C ARG A 297 -8.11 -8.48 35.51
N GLU A 298 -7.82 -8.45 34.22
CA GLU A 298 -8.73 -8.97 33.20
C GLU A 298 -8.88 -10.49 33.28
N TRP A 299 -7.80 -11.23 33.61
CA TRP A 299 -7.90 -12.66 33.90
C TRP A 299 -8.82 -12.94 35.08
N ALA A 300 -8.73 -12.11 36.14
CA ALA A 300 -9.55 -12.26 37.33
C ALA A 300 -11.06 -12.05 37.12
N LYS A 301 -11.47 -11.44 36.01
CA LYS A 301 -12.89 -11.28 35.64
C LYS A 301 -13.44 -12.48 34.87
N GLN A 302 -12.58 -13.39 34.42
CA GLN A 302 -12.98 -14.50 33.55
C GLN A 302 -13.62 -15.63 34.37
N PRO A 303 -14.65 -16.32 33.83
CA PRO A 303 -15.28 -17.45 34.50
C PRO A 303 -14.26 -18.53 34.90
N GLY A 304 -14.40 -19.05 36.12
CA GLY A 304 -13.55 -20.11 36.66
C GLY A 304 -12.14 -19.67 37.09
N PHE A 305 -11.80 -18.37 37.02
CA PHE A 305 -10.52 -17.90 37.54
C PHE A 305 -10.44 -18.15 39.06
N PRO A 306 -9.29 -18.58 39.62
CA PRO A 306 -9.21 -19.00 41.01
C PRO A 306 -9.62 -17.89 41.99
N PRO A 307 -10.40 -18.23 43.02
CA PRO A 307 -10.77 -17.28 44.05
C PRO A 307 -9.53 -16.81 44.82
N VAL A 308 -9.61 -15.59 45.35
CA VAL A 308 -8.54 -15.01 46.15
C VAL A 308 -8.73 -15.39 47.61
N ALA A 309 -7.79 -16.15 48.17
CA ALA A 309 -7.65 -16.30 49.61
C ALA A 309 -6.93 -15.08 50.20
N ARG A 310 -7.33 -14.67 51.40
CA ARG A 310 -6.65 -13.62 52.16
C ARG A 310 -5.96 -14.25 53.36
N ILE A 311 -4.64 -14.10 53.43
CA ILE A 311 -3.85 -14.39 54.63
C ILE A 311 -3.20 -13.08 55.04
N GLY A 312 -3.74 -12.46 56.10
CA GLY A 312 -3.44 -11.06 56.42
C GLY A 312 -3.82 -10.13 55.27
N ASN A 313 -2.87 -9.27 54.85
CA ASN A 313 -3.04 -8.34 53.73
C ASN A 313 -2.70 -8.95 52.36
N ALA A 314 -2.13 -10.16 52.33
CA ALA A 314 -1.74 -10.80 51.08
C ALA A 314 -2.95 -11.41 50.38
N ARG A 315 -3.08 -11.13 49.08
CA ARG A 315 -4.03 -11.76 48.17
C ARG A 315 -3.34 -12.95 47.51
N LEU A 316 -3.66 -14.14 47.99
CA LEU A 316 -3.06 -15.39 47.56
C LEU A 316 -4.06 -16.18 46.71
N ARG A 317 -3.54 -16.96 45.77
CA ARG A 317 -4.31 -17.92 44.99
C ARG A 317 -3.63 -19.27 45.08
N GLU A 318 -4.43 -20.32 45.08
CA GLU A 318 -3.92 -21.67 45.03
C GLU A 318 -3.33 -21.93 43.63
N ARG A 319 -2.06 -22.35 43.59
CA ARG A 319 -1.30 -22.59 42.36
C ARG A 319 -1.99 -23.63 41.48
N ASP A 320 -2.53 -24.68 42.08
CA ASP A 320 -3.12 -25.81 41.36
C ASP A 320 -4.42 -25.42 40.66
N LEU A 321 -5.24 -24.59 41.31
CA LEU A 321 -6.42 -23.98 40.68
C LEU A 321 -6.01 -23.03 39.55
N LEU A 322 -4.97 -22.23 39.74
CA LEU A 322 -4.49 -21.28 38.74
C LEU A 322 -3.93 -21.97 37.49
N THR A 323 -3.08 -22.98 37.67
CA THR A 323 -2.53 -23.78 36.57
C THR A 323 -3.62 -24.57 35.85
N SER A 324 -4.59 -25.13 36.59
CA SER A 324 -5.75 -25.81 35.99
C SER A 324 -6.62 -24.88 35.16
N TRP A 325 -6.97 -23.70 35.70
CA TRP A 325 -7.68 -22.67 34.94
C TRP A 325 -6.91 -22.23 33.69
N TYR A 326 -5.59 -22.01 33.83
CA TYR A 326 -4.74 -21.59 32.73
C TYR A 326 -4.70 -22.65 31.62
N ARG A 327 -4.54 -23.94 31.97
CA ARG A 327 -4.61 -25.05 31.02
C ARG A 327 -5.94 -25.08 30.28
N ALA A 328 -7.06 -25.03 31.02
CA ALA A 328 -8.40 -25.05 30.43
C ALA A 328 -8.62 -23.87 29.47
N ARG A 329 -8.21 -22.66 29.87
CA ARG A 329 -8.30 -21.45 29.04
C ARG A 329 -7.54 -21.59 27.73
N HIS A 330 -6.35 -22.20 27.77
CA HIS A 330 -5.46 -22.29 26.62
C HIS A 330 -5.59 -23.61 25.84
N GLY A 331 -6.53 -24.49 26.21
CA GLY A 331 -6.72 -25.79 25.58
C GLY A 331 -5.52 -26.74 25.77
N LEU A 332 -4.77 -26.55 26.86
CA LEU A 332 -3.66 -27.44 27.20
C LEU A 332 -4.21 -28.68 27.90
N SER A 333 -3.55 -29.83 27.70
CA SER A 333 -3.95 -31.07 28.36
C SER A 333 -3.98 -30.90 29.88
N PRO A 334 -4.97 -31.48 30.59
CA PRO A 334 -5.00 -31.45 32.04
C PRO A 334 -3.71 -32.05 32.62
N ALA A 335 -3.32 -31.61 33.82
CA ALA A 335 -2.20 -32.26 34.51
C ALA A 335 -2.46 -33.77 34.58
N PRO A 336 -1.43 -34.62 34.43
CA PRO A 336 -1.56 -36.00 34.86
C PRO A 336 -1.95 -35.94 36.35
N SER A 337 -3.09 -36.54 36.69
CA SER A 337 -3.54 -36.65 38.07
C SER A 337 -2.39 -37.26 38.86
N ALA A 338 -1.86 -36.53 39.85
CA ALA A 338 -0.90 -37.12 40.78
C ALA A 338 -1.63 -38.31 41.40
N GLY A 339 -1.21 -39.53 41.06
CA GLY A 339 -1.82 -40.76 41.55
C GLY A 339 -1.94 -40.67 43.06
N SER A 340 -3.17 -40.76 43.54
CA SER A 340 -3.50 -40.77 44.97
C SER A 340 -2.88 -41.97 45.66
#